data_AF-A0AAU1BEV7-F1
#
_entry.id   AF-A0AAU1BEV7-F1
#
_cell.length_a   1.000
_cell.length_b   1.000
_cell.length_c   1.000
_cell.angle_alpha   90.00
_cell.angle_beta   90.00
_cell.angle_gamma   90.00
#
_symmetry.space_group_name_H-M   'P 1'
#
loop_
_entity.id
_entity.type
_entity.pdbx_description
1 polymer ?
#
loop_
_entity_poly.entity_id
_entity_poly.type
_entity_poly.pdbx_seq_one_letter_code
_entity_poly.pdbx_strand_id
1 'polypeptide(L)'
;MVDYGICTPDSWLARINSGHVAAMMVPLADAGQPARHMGLFSDFCYWAYAWEDARDARLDLRPPAALTCHCQRLDRILDHPGPPPHESDPYCRSLWDLRRRLADLPGTEQALRVTEGMRRFIHGGHHWTRMRAAAPSPASTTTCSCAATTAPAAGWCPSTPSSAATSSRPRKRTTRSP
;
A
#
# COMPACT_ATOMS: atom_id res chain seq x y z
N MET A 1 -4.68 -21.57 -0.60
CA MET A 1 -3.73 -20.45 -0.42
C MET A 1 -2.56 -20.98 0.38
N VAL A 2 -1.33 -20.80 -0.08
CA VAL A 2 -0.14 -21.24 0.66
C VAL A 2 0.12 -20.24 1.78
N ASP A 3 0.32 -20.73 3.01
CA ASP A 3 0.65 -19.86 4.14
C ASP A 3 2.15 -19.51 4.12
N TYR A 4 2.43 -18.26 3.75
CA TYR A 4 3.78 -17.71 3.76
C TYR A 4 4.11 -16.96 5.05
N GLY A 5 3.22 -16.95 6.06
CA GLY A 5 3.41 -16.17 7.28
C GLY A 5 3.44 -14.66 7.05
N ILE A 6 2.82 -14.18 5.96
CA ILE A 6 2.74 -12.76 5.64
C ILE A 6 1.79 -12.04 6.62
N CYS A 7 0.74 -12.74 7.05
CA CYS A 7 -0.33 -12.18 7.86
C CYS A 7 -0.71 -13.16 8.97
N THR A 8 -1.15 -12.64 10.11
CA THR A 8 -1.82 -13.48 11.11
C THR A 8 -3.23 -13.85 10.63
N PRO A 9 -3.78 -14.99 11.07
CA PRO A 9 -5.15 -15.40 10.72
C PRO A 9 -6.22 -14.35 11.05
N ASP A 10 -5.99 -13.55 12.10
CA ASP A 10 -6.92 -12.51 12.56
C ASP A 10 -6.76 -11.15 11.84
N SER A 11 -5.81 -11.06 10.91
CA SER A 11 -5.56 -9.82 10.15
C SER A 11 -6.77 -9.43 9.30
N TRP A 12 -6.93 -8.13 9.06
CA TRP A 12 -7.95 -7.65 8.11
C TRP A 12 -7.67 -8.16 6.68
N LEU A 13 -6.39 -8.44 6.36
CA LEU A 13 -5.95 -9.06 5.11
C LEU A 13 -6.62 -10.42 4.86
N ALA A 14 -6.87 -11.22 5.89
CA ALA A 14 -7.63 -12.47 5.76
C ALA A 14 -9.10 -12.26 5.34
N ARG A 15 -9.63 -11.04 5.54
CA ARG A 15 -11.03 -10.67 5.26
C ARG A 15 -11.22 -9.94 3.93
N ILE A 16 -10.16 -9.59 3.21
CA ILE A 16 -10.24 -8.81 1.96
C ILE A 16 -10.92 -9.58 0.83
N ASN A 17 -11.07 -10.89 1.02
CA ASN A 17 -11.67 -11.79 0.04
C ASN A 17 -11.01 -11.61 -1.34
N SER A 18 -9.67 -11.71 -1.38
CA SER A 18 -8.88 -11.51 -2.61
C SER A 18 -9.30 -12.47 -3.73
N GLY A 19 -9.87 -13.63 -3.39
CA GLY A 19 -10.48 -14.55 -4.35
C GLY A 19 -11.69 -13.94 -5.06
N HIS A 20 -12.55 -13.24 -4.33
CA HIS A 20 -13.68 -12.54 -4.91
C HIS A 20 -13.25 -11.38 -5.81
N VAL A 21 -12.26 -10.58 -5.39
CA VAL A 21 -11.68 -9.53 -6.25
C VAL A 21 -11.13 -10.14 -7.55
N ALA A 22 -10.40 -11.25 -7.45
CA ALA A 22 -9.88 -11.95 -8.62
C ALA A 22 -10.97 -12.47 -9.56
N ALA A 23 -12.03 -13.06 -8.99
CA ALA A 23 -13.17 -13.56 -9.76
C ALA A 23 -13.91 -12.44 -10.51
N MET A 24 -14.02 -11.24 -9.93
CA MET A 24 -14.64 -10.09 -10.58
C MET A 24 -13.79 -9.51 -11.71
N MET A 25 -12.47 -9.54 -11.58
CA MET A 25 -11.53 -8.93 -12.53
C MET A 25 -11.21 -9.85 -13.72
N VAL A 26 -11.32 -11.16 -13.54
CA VAL A 26 -11.05 -12.16 -14.58
C VAL A 26 -12.29 -13.04 -14.80
N PRO A 27 -13.44 -12.46 -15.22
CA PRO A 27 -14.71 -13.17 -15.29
C PRO A 27 -14.73 -14.26 -16.39
N LEU A 28 -13.79 -14.19 -17.34
CA LEU A 28 -13.68 -15.09 -18.49
C LEU A 28 -12.32 -15.80 -18.53
N ALA A 29 -11.76 -16.14 -17.36
CA ALA A 29 -10.54 -16.93 -17.33
C ALA A 29 -10.74 -18.17 -18.23
N ASP A 30 -9.85 -18.33 -19.21
CA ASP A 30 -10.06 -19.20 -20.36
C ASP A 30 -10.37 -20.64 -19.92
N ALA A 31 -11.28 -21.33 -20.61
CA ALA A 31 -11.87 -22.61 -20.17
C ALA A 31 -10.84 -23.73 -19.92
N GLY A 32 -9.62 -23.58 -20.45
CA GLY A 32 -8.53 -24.53 -20.28
C GLY A 32 -7.90 -24.56 -18.88
N GLN A 33 -7.70 -23.40 -18.22
CA GLN A 33 -7.08 -23.32 -16.88
C GLN A 33 -7.53 -22.09 -16.06
N PRO A 34 -8.86 -21.88 -15.86
CA PRO A 34 -9.36 -20.67 -15.22
C PRO A 34 -8.91 -20.54 -13.75
N ALA A 35 -8.94 -21.66 -13.03
CA ALA A 35 -8.58 -21.73 -11.62
C ALA A 35 -7.12 -21.33 -11.36
N ARG A 36 -6.22 -21.65 -12.30
CA ARG A 36 -4.78 -21.36 -12.15
C ARG A 36 -4.48 -19.87 -12.30
N HIS A 37 -5.04 -19.22 -13.32
CA HIS A 37 -4.89 -17.79 -13.54
C HIS A 37 -5.56 -16.97 -12.44
N MET A 38 -6.79 -17.34 -12.08
CA MET A 38 -7.53 -16.68 -11.00
C MET A 38 -6.82 -16.85 -9.66
N GLY A 39 -6.29 -18.05 -9.36
CA GLY A 39 -5.51 -18.29 -8.15
C GLY A 39 -4.23 -17.46 -8.10
N LEU A 40 -3.49 -17.38 -9.21
CA LEU A 40 -2.27 -16.56 -9.28
C LEU A 40 -2.57 -15.07 -9.08
N PHE A 41 -3.62 -14.56 -9.71
CA PHE A 41 -4.03 -13.17 -9.56
C PHE A 41 -4.53 -12.86 -8.14
N SER A 42 -5.32 -13.77 -7.55
CA SER A 42 -5.78 -13.67 -6.17
C SER A 42 -4.63 -13.62 -5.17
N ASP A 43 -3.63 -14.50 -5.33
CA ASP A 43 -2.44 -14.53 -4.49
C ASP A 43 -1.58 -13.28 -4.69
N PHE A 44 -1.48 -12.75 -5.91
CA PHE A 44 -0.81 -11.48 -6.18
C PHE A 44 -1.51 -10.30 -5.49
N CYS A 45 -2.84 -10.20 -5.59
CA CYS A 45 -3.59 -9.16 -4.89
C CYS A 45 -3.37 -9.24 -3.38
N TYR A 46 -3.46 -10.44 -2.81
CA TYR A 46 -3.20 -10.64 -1.38
C TYR A 46 -1.79 -10.19 -0.98
N TRP A 47 -0.78 -10.61 -1.75
CA TRP A 47 0.61 -10.20 -1.53
C TRP A 47 0.79 -8.68 -1.63
N ALA A 48 0.20 -8.05 -2.65
CA ALA A 48 0.30 -6.62 -2.90
C ALA A 48 -0.25 -5.83 -1.71
N TYR A 49 -1.49 -6.12 -1.27
CA TYR A 49 -2.08 -5.45 -0.11
C TYR A 49 -1.25 -5.63 1.16
N ALA A 50 -0.79 -6.86 1.41
CA ALA A 50 0.00 -7.15 2.60
C ALA A 50 1.37 -6.45 2.60
N TRP A 51 1.99 -6.31 1.43
CA TRP A 51 3.25 -5.59 1.27
C TRP A 51 3.07 -4.08 1.45
N GLU A 52 1.99 -3.51 0.89
CA GLU A 52 1.67 -2.09 1.07
C GLU A 52 1.38 -1.76 2.53
N ASP A 53 0.62 -2.59 3.23
CA ASP A 53 0.37 -2.43 4.66
C ASP A 53 1.66 -2.41 5.48
N ALA A 54 2.55 -3.37 5.21
CA ALA A 54 3.81 -3.45 5.93
C ALA A 54 4.76 -2.32 5.57
N ARG A 55 4.73 -1.84 4.33
CA ARG A 55 5.43 -0.63 3.90
C ARG A 55 4.87 0.58 4.66
N ASP A 56 3.56 0.74 4.66
CA ASP A 56 2.85 1.89 5.23
C ASP A 56 3.01 1.94 6.75
N ALA A 57 2.90 0.80 7.43
CA ALA A 57 3.18 0.69 8.88
C ALA A 57 4.65 0.99 9.24
N ARG A 58 5.57 0.90 8.27
CA ARG A 58 7.00 1.22 8.46
C ARG A 58 7.36 2.66 8.08
N LEU A 59 6.44 3.42 7.49
CA LEU A 59 6.67 4.83 7.12
C LEU A 59 7.07 5.68 8.34
N ASP A 60 6.49 5.37 9.50
CA ASP A 60 6.75 6.11 10.74
C ASP A 60 8.00 5.62 11.48
N LEU A 61 8.59 4.48 11.07
CA LEU A 61 9.54 3.73 11.91
C LEU A 61 10.90 3.44 11.28
N ARG A 62 11.09 3.60 9.96
CA ARG A 62 12.36 3.21 9.31
C ARG A 62 12.86 4.21 8.26
N PRO A 63 14.19 4.41 8.16
CA PRO A 63 14.77 5.25 7.14
C PRO A 63 14.50 4.71 5.72
N PRO A 64 14.30 5.58 4.71
CA PRO A 64 14.04 5.20 3.31
C PRO A 64 15.01 4.18 2.71
N ALA A 65 16.24 4.11 3.24
CA ALA A 65 17.26 3.15 2.83
C ALA A 65 16.84 1.69 3.06
N ALA A 66 16.19 1.38 4.18
CA ALA A 66 15.77 0.00 4.49
C ALA A 66 14.69 -0.50 3.52
N LEU A 67 13.78 0.40 3.10
CA LEU A 67 12.78 0.11 2.08
C LEU A 67 13.44 -0.07 0.71
N THR A 68 14.41 0.78 0.36
CA THR A 68 15.19 0.63 -0.88
C THR A 68 15.87 -0.74 -0.96
N CYS A 69 16.56 -1.16 0.10
CA CYS A 69 17.20 -2.48 0.15
C CYS A 69 16.19 -3.64 0.07
N HIS A 70 14.97 -3.45 0.58
CA HIS A 70 13.93 -4.46 0.43
C HIS A 70 13.39 -4.51 -1.01
N CYS A 71 13.13 -3.38 -1.66
CA CYS A 71 12.73 -3.33 -3.07
C CYS A 71 13.76 -3.99 -3.99
N GLN A 72 15.06 -3.74 -3.77
CA GLN A 72 16.14 -4.38 -4.54
C GLN A 72 16.14 -5.92 -4.41
N ARG A 73 15.78 -6.45 -3.23
CA ARG A 73 15.64 -7.89 -3.02
C ARG A 73 14.45 -8.45 -3.80
N LEU A 74 13.33 -7.74 -3.84
CA LEU A 74 12.17 -8.12 -4.63
C LEU A 74 12.48 -8.06 -6.14
N ASP A 75 13.19 -7.04 -6.61
CA ASP A 75 13.62 -6.94 -8.02
C ASP A 75 14.45 -8.16 -8.44
N ARG A 76 15.43 -8.55 -7.61
CA ARG A 76 16.28 -9.72 -7.88
C ARG A 76 15.45 -10.99 -8.04
N ILE A 77 14.37 -11.15 -7.27
CA ILE A 77 13.45 -12.29 -7.36
C ILE A 77 12.67 -12.26 -8.68
N LEU A 78 12.24 -11.07 -9.12
CA LEU A 78 11.55 -10.90 -10.40
C LEU A 78 12.46 -11.21 -11.59
N ASP A 79 13.75 -10.85 -11.52
CA ASP A 79 14.74 -11.10 -12.58
C ASP A 79 15.23 -12.54 -12.62
N HIS A 80 15.38 -13.19 -11.46
CA HIS A 80 15.96 -14.51 -11.34
C HIS A 80 15.02 -15.47 -10.61
N PRO A 81 14.29 -16.36 -11.31
CA PRO A 81 13.34 -17.30 -10.68
C PRO A 81 14.01 -18.44 -9.88
N GLY A 82 15.32 -18.38 -9.68
CA GLY A 82 16.05 -19.30 -8.78
C GLY A 82 15.64 -19.12 -7.32
N PRO A 83 16.08 -20.01 -6.41
CA PRO A 83 15.73 -19.95 -5.00
C PRO A 83 15.95 -18.55 -4.41
N PRO A 84 15.02 -18.04 -3.57
CA PRO A 84 15.11 -16.69 -3.08
C PRO A 84 16.31 -16.59 -2.11
N PRO A 85 17.18 -15.58 -2.23
CA PRO A 85 18.34 -15.42 -1.35
C PRO A 85 17.97 -15.10 0.11
N HIS A 86 16.69 -14.88 0.40
CA HIS A 86 16.17 -14.47 1.71
C HIS A 86 14.91 -15.25 2.08
N GLU A 87 15.05 -16.56 2.31
CA GLU A 87 13.93 -17.46 2.65
C GLU A 87 13.19 -17.07 3.94
N SER A 88 13.85 -16.35 4.85
CA SER A 88 13.27 -15.87 6.10
C SER A 88 12.32 -14.67 5.93
N ASP A 89 12.38 -13.97 4.80
CA ASP A 89 11.51 -12.83 4.52
C ASP A 89 10.22 -13.33 3.83
N PRO A 90 9.05 -13.27 4.50
CA PRO A 90 7.83 -13.86 3.98
C PRO A 90 7.39 -13.25 2.65
N TYR A 91 7.66 -11.95 2.43
CA TYR A 91 7.32 -11.25 1.18
C TYR A 91 8.20 -11.68 0.02
N CYS A 92 9.49 -11.91 0.29
CA CYS A 92 10.42 -12.43 -0.71
C CYS A 92 10.03 -13.86 -1.11
N ARG A 93 9.77 -14.72 -0.13
CA ARG A 93 9.39 -16.12 -0.36
C ARG A 93 8.10 -16.24 -1.17
N SER A 94 7.08 -15.47 -0.83
CA SER A 94 5.81 -15.50 -1.54
C SER A 94 5.92 -14.91 -2.96
N LEU A 95 6.69 -13.83 -3.14
CA LEU A 95 6.90 -13.25 -4.47
C LEU A 95 7.68 -14.21 -5.38
N TRP A 96 8.64 -14.95 -4.81
CA TRP A 96 9.36 -15.99 -5.54
C TRP A 96 8.42 -17.10 -6.02
N ASP A 97 7.52 -17.60 -5.17
CA ASP A 97 6.54 -18.60 -5.60
C ASP A 97 5.57 -18.06 -6.67
N LEU A 98 5.09 -16.82 -6.52
CA LEU A 98 4.31 -16.14 -7.57
C LEU A 98 5.07 -16.09 -8.89
N ARG A 99 6.33 -15.66 -8.86
CA ARG A 99 7.20 -15.54 -10.03
C ARG A 99 7.49 -16.89 -10.69
N ARG A 100 7.68 -17.94 -9.90
CA ARG A 100 7.85 -19.32 -10.35
C ARG A 100 6.58 -19.83 -11.04
N ARG A 101 5.42 -19.71 -10.40
CA ARG A 101 4.13 -20.12 -10.98
C ARG A 101 3.77 -19.34 -12.25
N LEU A 102 4.16 -18.07 -12.32
CA LEU A 102 4.02 -17.24 -13.51
C LEU A 102 4.94 -17.71 -14.66
N ALA A 103 6.15 -18.18 -14.37
CA ALA A 103 7.07 -18.73 -15.37
C ALA A 103 6.52 -20.03 -15.99
N ASP A 104 5.76 -20.79 -15.21
CA ASP A 104 5.14 -22.04 -15.64
C ASP A 104 3.86 -21.82 -16.49
N LEU A 105 3.45 -20.57 -16.75
CA LEU A 105 2.32 -20.27 -17.65
C LEU A 105 2.78 -20.23 -19.12
N PRO A 106 1.95 -20.67 -20.08
CA PRO A 106 2.26 -20.52 -21.49
C PRO A 106 2.29 -19.02 -21.86
N GLY A 107 3.30 -18.62 -22.64
CA GLY A 107 3.46 -17.23 -23.11
C GLY A 107 4.52 -16.44 -22.34
N THR A 108 5.78 -16.66 -22.70
CA THR A 108 6.94 -15.99 -22.08
C THR A 108 6.83 -14.47 -22.09
N GLU A 109 6.31 -13.88 -23.17
CA GLU A 109 6.14 -12.41 -23.25
C GLU A 109 5.14 -11.87 -22.23
N GLN A 110 4.04 -12.58 -21.99
CA GLN A 110 3.04 -12.15 -21.03
C GLN A 110 3.59 -12.24 -19.61
N ALA A 111 4.33 -13.32 -19.30
CA ALA A 111 5.04 -13.45 -18.03
C ALA A 111 6.03 -12.29 -17.81
N LEU A 112 6.76 -11.86 -18.84
CA LEU A 112 7.66 -10.69 -18.77
C LEU A 112 6.89 -9.40 -18.52
N ARG A 113 5.77 -9.16 -19.21
CA ARG A 113 4.93 -7.96 -19.01
C ARG A 113 4.33 -7.92 -17.60
N VAL A 114 3.88 -9.06 -17.07
CA VAL A 114 3.38 -9.15 -15.69
C VAL A 114 4.50 -8.90 -14.69
N THR A 115 5.68 -9.48 -14.90
CA THR A 115 6.87 -9.25 -14.06
C THR A 115 7.26 -7.77 -14.02
N GLU A 116 7.25 -7.10 -15.18
CA GLU A 116 7.49 -5.65 -15.28
C GLU A 116 6.38 -4.83 -14.58
N GLY A 117 5.12 -5.27 -14.67
CA GLY A 117 4.01 -4.66 -13.92
C GLY A 117 4.22 -4.75 -12.40
N MET A 118 4.64 -5.91 -11.90
CA MET A 118 4.97 -6.11 -10.48
C MET A 118 6.12 -5.20 -10.04
N ARG A 119 7.17 -5.06 -10.87
CA ARG A 119 8.29 -4.15 -10.62
C ARG A 119 7.81 -2.70 -10.51
N ARG A 120 7.02 -2.23 -11.47
CA ARG A 120 6.46 -0.86 -11.45
C ARG A 120 5.61 -0.60 -10.22
N PHE A 121 4.82 -1.58 -9.79
CA PHE A 121 4.04 -1.49 -8.55
C PHE A 121 4.95 -1.30 -7.32
N ILE A 122 5.99 -2.13 -7.16
CA ILE A 122 6.95 -2.04 -6.05
C ILE A 122 7.64 -0.66 -6.02
N HIS A 123 8.19 -0.24 -7.17
CA HIS A 123 8.91 1.04 -7.26
C HIS A 123 7.98 2.25 -7.15
N GLY A 124 6.75 2.15 -7.66
CA GLY A 124 5.71 3.17 -7.50
C GLY A 124 5.37 3.39 -6.02
N GLY A 125 5.18 2.30 -5.27
CA GLY A 125 4.96 2.36 -3.83
C GLY A 125 6.13 2.96 -3.05
N HIS A 126 7.36 2.59 -3.43
CA HIS A 126 8.57 3.19 -2.87
C HIS A 126 8.70 4.68 -3.19
N HIS A 127 8.41 5.08 -4.42
CA HIS A 127 8.43 6.49 -4.83
C HIS A 127 7.39 7.30 -4.05
N TRP A 128 6.15 6.81 -3.93
CA TRP A 128 5.09 7.43 -3.15
C TRP A 128 5.50 7.61 -1.67
N THR A 129 6.11 6.57 -1.09
CA THR A 129 6.67 6.62 0.27
C THR A 129 7.68 7.77 0.43
N ARG A 130 8.62 7.90 -0.51
CA ARG A 130 9.63 8.97 -0.49
C ARG A 130 9.00 10.35 -0.60
N MET A 131 7.99 10.52 -1.46
CA MET A 131 7.28 11.78 -1.58
C MET A 131 6.56 12.16 -0.28
N ARG A 132 5.91 11.21 0.40
CA ARG A 132 5.26 11.49 1.69
C ARG A 132 6.26 11.81 2.80
N ALA A 133 7.38 11.10 2.85
CA ALA A 133 8.43 11.37 3.85
C ALA A 133 9.11 12.74 3.64
N ALA A 134 9.17 13.22 2.39
CA ALA A 134 9.71 14.53 2.05
C ALA A 134 8.68 15.68 2.19
N ALA A 135 7.39 15.36 2.38
CA ALA A 135 6.37 16.38 2.52
C ALA A 135 6.56 17.15 3.84
N PRO A 136 6.53 18.49 3.83
CA PRO A 136 6.66 19.27 5.05
C PRO A 136 5.52 18.93 6.03
N SER A 137 5.87 18.68 7.28
CA SER A 137 4.88 18.39 8.32
C SER A 137 3.93 19.58 8.46
N PRO A 138 2.59 19.37 8.42
CA PRO A 138 1.60 20.44 8.54
C PRO A 138 1.63 21.14 9.91
N ALA A 139 2.38 20.61 10.88
CA ALA A 139 2.59 21.24 12.18
C ALA A 139 3.57 22.43 12.15
N SER A 140 4.26 22.66 11.03
CA SER A 140 5.27 23.72 10.89
C SER A 140 4.73 24.96 10.19
N THR A 141 3.46 25.32 10.44
CA THR A 141 3.03 26.71 10.23
C THR A 141 3.71 27.54 11.30
N THR A 142 5.00 27.82 11.09
CA THR A 142 5.72 28.85 11.82
C THR A 142 4.90 30.11 11.60
N THR A 143 4.16 30.51 12.63
CA THR A 143 3.53 31.81 12.68
C THR A 143 4.69 32.78 12.62
N CYS A 144 4.94 33.31 11.41
CA CYS A 144 5.86 34.41 11.23
C CYS A 144 5.22 35.58 11.99
N SER A 145 5.55 35.71 13.26
CA SER A 145 5.27 36.89 14.05
C SER A 145 6.21 37.96 13.48
N CYS A 146 5.78 38.61 12.40
CA CYS A 146 6.30 39.91 12.04
C CYS A 146 5.93 40.81 13.22
N ALA A 147 6.88 41.00 14.14
CA ALA A 147 6.79 42.02 15.16
C ALA A 147 6.47 43.33 14.42
N ALA A 148 5.25 43.83 14.63
CA ALA A 148 4.82 45.10 14.12
C ALA A 148 5.68 46.18 14.79
N THR A 149 6.72 46.63 14.10
CA THR A 149 7.43 47.86 14.45
C THR A 149 6.40 48.99 14.40
N THR A 150 6.17 49.57 15.56
CA THR A 150 5.22 50.63 15.83
C THR A 150 5.51 51.85 14.93
N ALA A 151 4.53 52.25 14.14
CA ALA A 151 4.43 53.61 13.61
C ALA A 151 3.03 54.15 13.95
N PRO A 152 2.90 55.44 14.31
CA PRO A 152 1.74 55.93 15.06
C PRO A 152 0.56 56.35 14.17
N ALA A 153 -0.63 56.16 14.74
CA ALA A 153 -1.86 56.94 14.62
C ALA A 153 -2.38 57.33 13.22
N ALA A 154 -3.48 56.69 12.79
CA ALA A 154 -4.81 57.31 12.72
C ALA A 154 -5.81 56.40 11.99
N GLY A 155 -7.04 56.30 12.52
CA GLY A 155 -8.23 56.00 11.70
C GLY A 155 -8.87 54.63 11.88
N TRP A 156 -9.73 54.53 12.90
CA TRP A 156 -11.03 53.84 12.92
C TRP A 156 -11.16 52.38 12.42
N CYS A 157 -11.39 51.47 13.39
CA CYS A 157 -12.25 50.30 13.23
C CYS A 157 -13.74 50.71 13.13
N PRO A 158 -14.60 49.89 12.48
CA PRO A 158 -15.38 48.95 13.29
C PRO A 158 -15.64 47.55 12.67
N SER A 159 -15.64 46.57 13.58
CA SER A 159 -16.56 45.42 13.73
C SER A 159 -16.48 44.17 12.85
N THR A 160 -16.02 43.10 13.50
CA THR A 160 -16.38 41.68 13.30
C THR A 160 -17.84 41.37 13.69
N PRO A 161 -18.39 40.25 13.17
CA PRO A 161 -18.80 39.15 14.06
C PRO A 161 -18.23 37.80 13.53
N SER A 162 -17.50 37.02 14.32
CA SER A 162 -17.97 36.07 15.35
C SER A 162 -19.10 35.15 14.88
N SER A 163 -18.77 33.89 14.58
CA SER A 163 -19.62 32.72 14.83
C SER A 163 -18.80 31.44 14.79
N ALA A 164 -18.68 30.82 15.97
CA ALA A 164 -18.26 29.44 16.16
C ALA A 164 -19.37 28.48 15.69
N ALA A 165 -18.99 27.39 15.04
CA ALA A 165 -19.90 26.28 14.76
C ALA A 165 -19.28 24.96 15.25
N THR A 166 -19.62 24.60 16.48
CA THR A 166 -19.41 23.28 17.06
C THR A 166 -20.47 22.33 16.49
N SER A 167 -20.07 21.38 15.65
CA SER A 167 -20.97 20.32 15.15
C SER A 167 -20.74 19.04 15.94
N SER A 168 -21.62 18.78 16.92
CA SER A 168 -21.74 17.49 17.59
C SER A 168 -22.59 16.54 16.74
N ARG A 169 -22.00 15.47 16.22
CA ARG A 169 -22.75 14.37 15.57
C ARG A 169 -23.23 13.35 16.61
N PRO A 170 -24.51 12.92 16.57
CA PRO A 170 -25.01 11.88 17.46
C PRO A 170 -24.64 10.47 16.95
N ARG A 171 -24.23 9.62 17.89
CA ARG A 171 -23.89 8.20 17.69
C ARG A 171 -25.18 7.39 17.69
N LYS A 172 -25.62 6.86 16.53
CA LYS A 172 -26.74 5.91 16.47
C LYS A 172 -26.31 4.56 17.06
N ARG A 173 -26.98 4.17 18.15
CA ARG A 173 -26.85 2.88 18.83
C ARG A 173 -27.81 1.91 18.14
N THR A 174 -27.31 0.93 17.41
CA THR A 174 -28.11 -0.19 16.89
C THR A 174 -28.20 -1.27 17.96
N THR A 175 -29.41 -1.47 18.48
CA THR A 175 -29.80 -2.59 19.32
C THR A 175 -29.89 -3.85 18.46
N ARG A 176 -29.20 -4.91 18.89
CA ARG A 176 -29.40 -6.28 18.39
C ARG A 176 -30.46 -6.94 19.27
N SER A 177 -31.52 -7.44 18.64
CA SER A 177 -32.53 -8.32 19.26
C SER A 177 -32.15 -9.79 19.02
N PRO A 178 -32.62 -10.72 19.88
CA PRO A 178 -32.04 -12.05 20.09
C PRO A 178 -32.12 -13.01 18.90
#